data_AF-A0A966YAD4-F1
#
_entry.id   AF-A0A966YAD4-F1
#
_cell.length_a   1.000
_cell.length_b   1.000
_cell.length_c   1.000
_cell.angle_alpha   90.00
_cell.angle_beta   90.00
_cell.angle_gamma   90.00
#
_symmetry.space_group_name_H-M   'P 1'
#
loop_
_entity.id
_entity.type
_entity.pdbx_description
1 polymer ?
#
loop_
_entity_poly.entity_id
_entity_poly.type
_entity_poly.pdbx_seq_one_letter_code
_entity_poly.pdbx_strand_id
1 'polypeptide(L)'
;LICLQGLDDALAAIVVAGKYHSLRREVLADPENRELPTPPPEPRSVIQLDEAEGKAALASCGLTIPKGVTGSAGDVIAQAEILGFPLAVKLLSADLAHKNHAGAVHLNVGSKPALEEAIEAIRMSVRAYDPALPVDRFLIDRMVASPRAEFIVGVSYKPGLGHALVIGRGGTAVEELKDYATLLLPAGRAQIEDALAGLKISGKLRLSDTERTVLVTQIQAIAAFAEQHRSCLVELDVNPIILDTAGRATAVDALLRLAQE
;
A
#
# COMPACT_ATOMS: atom_id res chain seq x y z
N LEU A 1 -26.95 -18.63 23.71
CA LEU A 1 -25.91 -17.72 24.25
C LEU A 1 -24.73 -17.78 23.30
N ILE A 2 -24.37 -16.66 22.66
CA ILE A 2 -23.10 -16.56 21.95
C ILE A 2 -22.07 -16.21 23.01
N CYS A 3 -21.15 -17.12 23.30
CA CYS A 3 -20.03 -16.84 24.20
C CYS A 3 -19.03 -15.93 23.47
N LEU A 4 -18.87 -14.69 23.95
CA LEU A 4 -17.81 -13.79 23.49
C LEU A 4 -16.54 -14.07 24.31
N GLN A 5 -15.37 -14.07 23.66
CA GLN A 5 -14.10 -14.37 24.32
C GLN A 5 -13.56 -13.16 25.09
N GLY A 6 -14.05 -12.98 26.31
CA GLY A 6 -13.50 -12.01 27.25
C GLY A 6 -14.26 -10.69 27.31
N LEU A 7 -13.86 -9.86 28.28
CA LEU A 7 -14.56 -8.61 28.62
C LEU A 7 -14.44 -7.56 27.52
N ASP A 8 -13.28 -7.45 26.89
CA ASP A 8 -13.02 -6.43 25.86
C ASP A 8 -13.87 -6.67 24.60
N ASP A 9 -13.92 -7.91 24.11
CA ASP A 9 -14.75 -8.31 22.97
C ASP A 9 -16.25 -8.11 23.28
N ALA A 10 -16.67 -8.43 24.51
CA ALA A 10 -18.04 -8.22 24.96
C ALA A 10 -18.41 -6.73 25.00
N LEU A 11 -17.54 -5.89 25.56
CA LEU A 11 -17.75 -4.44 25.60
C LEU A 11 -17.74 -3.82 24.20
N ALA A 12 -16.80 -4.23 23.34
CA ALA A 12 -16.76 -3.81 21.94
C ALA A 12 -18.06 -4.16 21.21
N ALA A 13 -18.54 -5.41 21.36
CA ALA A 13 -19.79 -5.85 20.76
C ALA A 13 -21.01 -5.05 21.27
N ILE A 14 -21.08 -4.75 22.57
CA ILE A 14 -22.16 -3.93 23.15
C ILE A 14 -22.11 -2.49 22.62
N VAL A 15 -20.92 -1.88 22.53
CA VAL A 15 -20.74 -0.54 21.97
C VAL A 15 -21.19 -0.50 20.51
N VAL A 16 -20.80 -1.50 19.71
CA VAL A 16 -21.25 -1.61 18.31
C VAL A 16 -22.75 -1.80 18.22
N ALA A 17 -23.35 -2.66 19.05
CA ALA A 17 -24.80 -2.86 19.10
C ALA A 17 -25.56 -1.57 19.47
N GLY A 18 -25.02 -0.77 20.40
CA GLY A 18 -25.58 0.53 20.75
C GLY A 18 -25.54 1.55 19.60
N LYS A 19 -24.54 1.45 18.72
CA LYS A 19 -24.41 2.28 17.52
C LYS A 19 -25.15 1.73 16.30
N TYR A 20 -25.64 0.49 16.37
CA TYR A 20 -26.24 -0.22 15.23
C TYR A 20 -27.40 0.56 14.59
N HIS A 21 -28.23 1.24 15.38
CA HIS A 21 -29.31 2.06 14.83
C HIS A 21 -28.82 3.17 13.90
N SER A 22 -27.78 3.91 14.31
CA SER A 22 -27.18 4.99 13.52
C SER A 22 -26.46 4.42 12.30
N LEU A 23 -25.62 3.40 12.50
CA LEU A 23 -24.91 2.71 11.41
C LEU A 23 -25.87 2.16 10.35
N ARG A 24 -26.97 1.52 10.78
CA ARG A 24 -28.00 1.00 9.87
C ARG A 24 -28.68 2.12 9.11
N ARG A 25 -28.95 3.26 9.74
CA ARG A 25 -29.55 4.42 9.05
C ARG A 25 -28.60 4.99 7.99
N GLU A 26 -27.31 5.09 8.30
CA GLU A 26 -26.28 5.55 7.35
C GLU A 26 -26.18 4.60 6.16
N VAL A 27 -26.04 3.28 6.39
CA VAL A 27 -26.00 2.27 5.32
C VAL A 27 -27.26 2.29 4.46
N LEU A 28 -28.44 2.43 5.06
CA LEU A 28 -29.69 2.51 4.30
C LEU A 28 -29.87 3.82 3.53
N ALA A 29 -29.20 4.89 3.96
CA ALA A 29 -29.18 6.18 3.29
C ALA A 29 -28.17 6.24 2.13
N ASP A 30 -27.30 5.24 2.00
CA ASP A 30 -26.31 5.09 0.93
C ASP A 30 -26.66 3.86 0.06
N PRO A 31 -27.55 4.02 -0.94
CA PRO A 31 -27.98 2.90 -1.78
C PRO A 31 -26.84 2.29 -2.61
N GLU A 32 -25.78 3.04 -2.88
CA GLU A 32 -24.65 2.58 -3.71
C GLU A 32 -23.73 1.63 -2.94
N ASN A 33 -23.62 1.79 -1.61
CA ASN A 33 -22.73 1.00 -0.77
C ASN A 33 -23.44 0.02 0.19
N ARG A 34 -24.76 -0.19 0.05
CA ARG A 34 -25.54 -1.02 0.99
C ARG A 34 -25.48 -2.53 0.75
N GLU A 35 -25.14 -2.96 -0.47
CA GLU A 35 -25.18 -4.38 -0.84
C GLU A 35 -23.85 -5.04 -0.50
N LEU A 36 -23.92 -6.18 0.18
CA LEU A 36 -22.73 -7.00 0.35
C LEU A 36 -22.40 -7.63 -1.00
N PRO A 37 -21.17 -7.44 -1.47
CA PRO A 37 -20.74 -7.95 -2.75
C PRO A 37 -20.72 -9.48 -2.76
N THR A 38 -21.12 -10.07 -3.86
CA THR A 38 -21.04 -11.52 -4.05
C THR A 38 -19.58 -11.96 -4.07
N PRO A 39 -19.23 -13.05 -3.36
CA PRO A 39 -17.87 -13.57 -3.40
C PRO A 39 -17.55 -14.03 -4.83
N PRO A 40 -16.39 -13.64 -5.39
CA PRO A 40 -15.94 -14.20 -6.65
C PRO A 40 -15.67 -15.72 -6.51
N PRO A 41 -15.69 -16.48 -7.61
CA PRO A 41 -15.31 -17.88 -7.59
C PRO A 41 -13.89 -18.06 -7.02
N GLU A 42 -13.63 -19.22 -6.40
CA GLU A 42 -12.30 -19.50 -5.85
C GLU A 42 -11.24 -19.44 -6.98
N PRO A 43 -10.16 -18.67 -6.78
CA PRO A 43 -9.17 -18.45 -7.82
C PRO A 43 -8.34 -19.72 -8.06
N ARG A 44 -8.10 -20.04 -9.34
CA ARG A 44 -7.34 -21.26 -9.74
C ARG A 44 -5.84 -21.13 -9.51
N SER A 45 -5.32 -19.91 -9.56
CA SER A 45 -3.92 -19.55 -9.30
C SER A 45 -3.81 -18.06 -8.98
N VAL A 46 -2.83 -17.68 -8.16
CA VAL A 46 -2.54 -16.28 -7.81
C VAL A 46 -1.21 -15.89 -8.42
N ILE A 47 -1.20 -14.78 -9.15
CA ILE A 47 0.00 -14.14 -9.67
C ILE A 47 0.35 -12.91 -8.83
N GLN A 48 1.65 -12.71 -8.60
CA GLN A 48 2.17 -11.49 -8.00
C GLN A 48 2.81 -10.67 -9.13
N LEU A 49 2.37 -9.42 -9.30
CA LEU A 49 3.03 -8.51 -10.23
C LEU A 49 4.34 -8.02 -9.64
N ASP A 50 5.31 -7.72 -10.52
CA ASP A 50 6.48 -6.99 -10.04
C ASP A 50 6.10 -5.57 -9.63
N GLU A 51 6.97 -4.92 -8.86
CA GLU A 51 6.66 -3.62 -8.27
C GLU A 51 6.48 -2.52 -9.32
N ALA A 52 7.16 -2.60 -10.46
CA ALA A 52 7.02 -1.61 -11.51
C ALA A 52 5.65 -1.76 -12.21
N GLU A 53 5.25 -3.00 -12.49
CA GLU A 53 3.93 -3.31 -13.04
C GLU A 53 2.81 -2.90 -12.08
N GLY A 54 2.94 -3.25 -10.79
CA GLY A 54 1.99 -2.88 -9.74
C GLY A 54 1.83 -1.36 -9.61
N LYS A 55 2.95 -0.62 -9.54
CA LYS A 55 2.91 0.85 -9.49
C LYS A 55 2.31 1.46 -10.76
N ALA A 56 2.64 0.94 -11.94
CA ALA A 56 2.07 1.43 -13.19
C ALA A 56 0.55 1.21 -13.27
N ALA A 57 0.07 0.05 -12.83
CA ALA A 57 -1.35 -0.27 -12.74
C ALA A 57 -2.08 0.71 -11.80
N LEU A 58 -1.53 0.94 -10.61
CA LEU A 58 -2.12 1.88 -9.65
C LEU A 58 -2.06 3.34 -10.11
N ALA A 59 -0.97 3.73 -10.78
CA ALA A 59 -0.84 5.07 -11.35
C ALA A 59 -1.90 5.36 -12.42
N SER A 60 -2.32 4.34 -13.17
CA SER A 60 -3.42 4.46 -14.14
C SER A 60 -4.78 4.79 -13.49
N CYS A 61 -4.95 4.45 -12.21
CA CYS A 61 -6.11 4.82 -11.39
C CYS A 61 -5.92 6.14 -10.61
N GLY A 62 -4.86 6.90 -10.90
CA GLY A 62 -4.60 8.21 -10.29
C GLY A 62 -3.74 8.18 -9.02
N LEU A 63 -3.11 7.04 -8.69
CA LEU A 63 -2.14 6.97 -7.61
C LEU A 63 -0.85 7.71 -8.00
N THR A 64 -0.37 8.60 -7.13
CA THR A 64 0.89 9.31 -7.32
C THR A 64 2.04 8.40 -6.90
N ILE A 65 2.90 8.04 -7.85
CA ILE A 65 4.11 7.24 -7.63
C ILE A 65 5.37 8.08 -7.90
N PRO A 66 6.55 7.67 -7.38
CA PRO A 66 7.81 8.30 -7.75
C PRO A 66 8.06 8.21 -9.25
N LYS A 67 8.83 9.19 -9.75
CA LYS A 67 9.46 9.01 -11.06
C LYS A 67 10.50 7.91 -10.93
N GLY A 68 10.41 6.91 -11.81
CA GLY A 68 11.33 5.79 -11.81
C GLY A 68 11.62 5.26 -13.20
N VAL A 69 12.67 4.47 -13.29
CA VAL A 69 13.13 3.79 -14.51
C VAL A 69 13.42 2.34 -14.18
N THR A 70 13.02 1.44 -15.08
CA THR A 70 13.30 0.02 -14.98
C THR A 70 14.19 -0.44 -16.13
N GLY A 71 15.07 -1.39 -15.90
CA GLY A 71 15.87 -1.98 -16.97
C GLY A 71 16.97 -2.89 -16.43
N SER A 72 17.92 -3.22 -17.30
CA SER A 72 19.16 -3.85 -16.86
C SER A 72 19.98 -2.88 -16.00
N ALA A 73 21.01 -3.38 -15.32
CA ALA A 73 21.94 -2.53 -14.57
C ALA A 73 22.47 -1.37 -15.43
N GLY A 74 22.88 -1.65 -16.68
CA GLY A 74 23.37 -0.62 -17.61
C GLY A 74 22.33 0.44 -17.94
N ASP A 75 21.07 0.02 -18.17
CA ASP A 75 19.98 0.93 -18.51
C ASP A 75 19.66 1.89 -17.37
N VAL A 76 19.52 1.37 -16.14
CA VAL A 76 19.19 2.22 -14.98
C VAL A 76 20.36 3.14 -14.60
N ILE A 77 21.60 2.67 -14.73
CA ILE A 77 22.80 3.50 -14.51
C ILE A 77 22.87 4.66 -15.51
N ALA A 78 22.54 4.40 -16.79
CA ALA A 78 22.56 5.43 -17.83
C ALA A 78 21.49 6.53 -17.61
N GLN A 79 20.39 6.20 -16.95
CA GLN A 79 19.28 7.14 -16.71
C GLN A 79 19.34 7.83 -15.32
N ALA A 80 20.24 7.40 -14.43
CA ALA A 80 20.28 7.85 -13.05
C ALA A 80 20.47 9.37 -12.89
N GLU A 81 21.36 9.97 -13.67
CA GLU A 81 21.63 11.42 -13.61
C GLU A 81 20.43 12.25 -14.10
N ILE A 82 19.72 11.76 -15.11
CA ILE A 82 18.52 12.40 -15.66
C ILE A 82 17.38 12.34 -14.64
N LEU A 83 17.22 11.20 -13.96
CA LEU A 83 16.21 11.01 -12.91
C LEU A 83 16.48 11.89 -11.68
N GLY A 84 17.76 12.02 -11.34
CA GLY A 84 18.30 12.86 -10.28
C GLY A 84 18.31 12.19 -8.90
N PHE A 85 19.41 12.39 -8.17
CA PHE A 85 19.66 11.81 -6.85
C PHE A 85 18.99 12.61 -5.70
N PRO A 86 18.76 12.00 -4.51
CA PRO A 86 19.03 10.60 -4.17
C PRO A 86 18.00 9.62 -4.75
N LEU A 87 18.46 8.41 -5.05
CA LEU A 87 17.67 7.32 -5.62
C LEU A 87 17.48 6.18 -4.62
N ALA A 88 16.36 5.48 -4.75
CA ALA A 88 16.15 4.14 -4.24
C ALA A 88 16.38 3.15 -5.39
N VAL A 89 17.04 2.02 -5.10
CA VAL A 89 17.36 0.98 -6.07
C VAL A 89 16.80 -0.33 -5.55
N LYS A 90 15.99 -1.00 -6.37
CA LYS A 90 15.31 -2.24 -6.00
C LYS A 90 15.51 -3.29 -7.09
N LEU A 91 15.72 -4.54 -6.70
CA LEU A 91 15.63 -5.66 -7.64
C LEU A 91 14.15 -5.87 -8.03
N LEU A 92 13.91 -6.04 -9.33
CA LEU A 92 12.61 -6.47 -9.83
C LEU A 92 12.60 -8.00 -9.92
N SER A 93 11.88 -8.63 -9.01
CA SER A 93 11.61 -10.07 -9.02
C SER A 93 10.23 -10.32 -8.44
N ALA A 94 9.36 -10.99 -9.21
CA ALA A 94 8.03 -11.39 -8.75
C ALA A 94 8.11 -12.46 -7.65
N ASP A 95 9.18 -13.26 -7.64
CA ASP A 95 9.41 -14.34 -6.68
C ASP A 95 9.94 -13.83 -5.33
N LEU A 96 10.30 -12.54 -5.24
CA LEU A 96 10.87 -11.93 -4.05
C LEU A 96 9.87 -10.97 -3.37
N ALA A 97 8.90 -11.53 -2.65
CA ALA A 97 7.86 -10.75 -1.96
C ALA A 97 8.40 -9.87 -0.80
N HIS A 98 9.45 -10.32 -0.08
CA HIS A 98 10.05 -9.57 1.05
C HIS A 98 11.48 -9.09 0.74
N LYS A 99 11.60 -8.20 -0.26
CA LYS A 99 12.86 -7.68 -0.81
C LYS A 99 13.86 -7.17 0.25
N ASN A 100 13.37 -6.52 1.30
CA ASN A 100 14.20 -5.99 2.38
C ASN A 100 14.97 -7.08 3.13
N HIS A 101 14.39 -8.27 3.33
CA HIS A 101 15.06 -9.36 4.04
C HIS A 101 16.16 -10.03 3.21
N ALA A 102 16.08 -9.95 1.87
CA ALA A 102 17.09 -10.49 0.97
C ALA A 102 18.18 -9.47 0.58
N GLY A 103 18.15 -8.25 1.14
CA GLY A 103 19.06 -7.17 0.74
C GLY A 103 18.83 -6.67 -0.69
N ALA A 104 17.61 -6.82 -1.21
CA ALA A 104 17.27 -6.48 -2.59
C ALA A 104 16.86 -5.01 -2.78
N VAL A 105 17.03 -4.17 -1.76
CA VAL A 105 16.69 -2.74 -1.77
C VAL A 105 17.82 -1.95 -1.13
N HIS A 106 18.27 -0.90 -1.82
CA HIS A 106 19.19 0.10 -1.30
C HIS A 106 18.57 1.49 -1.43
N LEU A 107 18.57 2.26 -0.34
CA LEU A 107 18.00 3.61 -0.28
C LEU A 107 19.12 4.65 -0.17
N ASN A 108 18.79 5.92 -0.43
CA ASN A 108 19.68 7.08 -0.32
C ASN A 108 20.95 6.98 -1.18
N VAL A 109 20.83 6.38 -2.38
CA VAL A 109 21.92 6.34 -3.34
C VAL A 109 22.16 7.74 -3.90
N GLY A 110 23.29 8.35 -3.57
CA GLY A 110 23.55 9.76 -3.83
C GLY A 110 24.32 10.08 -5.11
N SER A 111 24.85 9.08 -5.81
CA SER A 111 25.70 9.26 -6.98
C SER A 111 25.70 8.03 -7.88
N LYS A 112 26.20 8.19 -9.11
CA LYS A 112 26.35 7.09 -10.07
C LYS A 112 27.31 5.99 -9.57
N PRO A 113 28.50 6.29 -8.99
CA PRO A 113 29.33 5.25 -8.38
C PRO A 113 28.62 4.51 -7.23
N ALA A 114 27.90 5.23 -6.36
CA ALA A 114 27.13 4.60 -5.29
C ALA A 114 25.99 3.71 -5.83
N LEU A 115 25.43 4.03 -7.01
CA LEU A 115 24.43 3.20 -7.68
C LEU A 115 25.05 1.90 -8.22
N GLU A 116 26.22 1.97 -8.84
CA GLU A 116 26.96 0.79 -9.29
C GLU A 116 27.28 -0.15 -8.12
N GLU A 117 27.76 0.41 -7.00
CA GLU A 117 28.02 -0.33 -5.77
C GLU A 117 26.74 -0.96 -5.19
N ALA A 118 25.64 -0.21 -5.15
CA ALA A 118 24.36 -0.70 -4.65
C ALA A 118 23.80 -1.86 -5.49
N ILE A 119 23.92 -1.79 -6.82
CA ILE A 119 23.48 -2.86 -7.74
C ILE A 119 24.29 -4.14 -7.49
N GLU A 120 25.60 -4.04 -7.31
CA GLU A 120 26.44 -5.21 -7.04
C GLU A 120 26.16 -5.79 -5.65
N ALA A 121 25.97 -4.94 -4.64
CA ALA A 121 25.58 -5.37 -3.30
C ALA A 121 24.24 -6.14 -3.31
N ILE A 122 23.26 -5.67 -4.08
CA ILE A 122 21.98 -6.36 -4.28
C ILE A 122 22.21 -7.73 -4.93
N ARG A 123 23.00 -7.80 -6.02
CA ARG A 123 23.29 -9.07 -6.72
C ARG A 123 23.91 -10.10 -5.78
N MET A 124 24.89 -9.66 -4.98
CA MET A 124 25.57 -10.53 -4.02
C MET A 124 24.64 -11.00 -2.91
N SER A 125 23.84 -10.10 -2.34
CA SER A 125 22.90 -10.42 -1.25
C SER A 125 21.82 -11.39 -1.71
N VAL A 126 21.22 -11.15 -2.88
CA VAL A 126 20.15 -12.00 -3.41
C VAL A 126 20.68 -13.37 -3.84
N ARG A 127 21.86 -13.46 -4.47
CA ARG A 127 22.47 -14.77 -4.79
C ARG A 127 22.84 -15.57 -3.55
N ALA A 128 23.23 -14.91 -2.46
CA ALA A 128 23.49 -15.57 -1.19
C ALA A 128 22.18 -16.06 -0.52
N TYR A 129 21.09 -15.32 -0.71
CA TYR A 129 19.77 -15.69 -0.24
C TYR A 129 19.16 -16.86 -1.04
N ASP A 130 19.15 -16.76 -2.37
CA ASP A 130 18.70 -17.80 -3.28
C ASP A 130 19.48 -17.71 -4.62
N PRO A 131 20.40 -18.67 -4.90
CA PRO A 131 21.16 -18.71 -6.13
C PRO A 131 20.33 -18.89 -7.41
N ALA A 132 19.09 -19.36 -7.31
CA ALA A 132 18.22 -19.61 -8.45
C ALA A 132 17.49 -18.35 -8.93
N LEU A 133 17.44 -17.28 -8.11
CA LEU A 133 16.73 -16.07 -8.47
C LEU A 133 17.47 -15.27 -9.56
N PRO A 134 16.77 -14.81 -10.61
CA PRO A 134 17.33 -13.88 -11.58
C PRO A 134 17.64 -12.53 -10.92
N VAL A 135 18.80 -11.95 -11.24
CA VAL A 135 19.31 -10.69 -10.68
C VAL A 135 19.76 -9.70 -11.76
N ASP A 136 18.97 -9.60 -12.83
CA ASP A 136 19.30 -8.86 -14.05
C ASP A 136 18.49 -7.56 -14.21
N ARG A 137 17.27 -7.49 -13.66
CA ARG A 137 16.38 -6.33 -13.77
C ARG A 137 16.28 -5.53 -12.47
N PHE A 138 16.39 -4.21 -12.60
CA PHE A 138 16.36 -3.26 -11.51
C PHE A 138 15.33 -2.17 -11.78
N LEU A 139 14.83 -1.60 -10.69
CA LEU A 139 14.01 -0.40 -10.64
C LEU A 139 14.78 0.65 -9.84
N ILE A 140 14.93 1.84 -10.41
CA ILE A 140 15.38 3.02 -9.69
C ILE A 140 14.25 4.02 -9.56
N ASP A 141 14.02 4.53 -8.36
CA ASP A 141 13.03 5.56 -8.06
C ASP A 141 13.70 6.78 -7.45
N ARG A 142 13.24 7.98 -7.83
CA ARG A 142 13.62 9.19 -7.12
C ARG A 142 13.02 9.17 -5.71
N MET A 143 13.86 9.39 -4.71
CA MET A 143 13.37 9.44 -3.33
C MET A 143 12.54 10.69 -3.05
N VAL A 144 11.51 10.51 -2.23
CA VAL A 144 10.69 11.62 -1.73
C VAL A 144 11.54 12.47 -0.79
N ALA A 145 11.65 13.76 -1.10
CA ALA A 145 12.42 14.71 -0.28
C ALA A 145 11.60 15.14 0.95
N SER A 146 12.28 15.27 2.09
CA SER A 146 11.68 15.75 3.35
C SER A 146 10.40 14.98 3.75
N PRO A 147 10.48 13.64 3.94
CA PRO A 147 9.34 12.86 4.43
C PRO A 147 8.90 13.41 5.80
N ARG A 148 7.59 13.66 5.94
CA ARG A 148 6.97 14.13 7.19
C ARG A 148 6.26 12.99 7.92
N ALA A 149 5.59 12.11 7.18
CA ALA A 149 4.87 10.98 7.73
C ALA A 149 4.72 9.87 6.69
N GLU A 150 4.50 8.65 7.18
CA GLU A 150 4.25 7.47 6.37
C GLU A 150 2.90 6.88 6.74
N PHE A 151 2.19 6.40 5.73
CA PHE A 151 0.91 5.72 5.85
C PHE A 151 0.97 4.39 5.11
N ILE A 152 0.23 3.41 5.59
CA ILE A 152 0.01 2.14 4.91
C ILE A 152 -1.43 2.06 4.46
N VAL A 153 -1.63 1.53 3.25
CA VAL A 153 -2.97 1.30 2.71
C VAL A 153 -2.99 -0.07 2.06
N GLY A 154 -3.73 -0.99 2.68
CA GLY A 154 -3.86 -2.37 2.21
C GLY A 154 -5.29 -2.70 1.85
N VAL A 155 -5.48 -3.58 0.88
CA VAL A 155 -6.74 -4.20 0.52
C VAL A 155 -6.55 -5.70 0.51
N SER A 156 -7.38 -6.42 1.24
CA SER A 156 -7.36 -7.89 1.25
C SER A 156 -8.78 -8.44 1.14
N TYR A 157 -8.93 -9.49 0.33
CA TYR A 157 -10.21 -10.20 0.25
C TYR A 157 -10.46 -11.01 1.52
N LYS A 158 -11.66 -10.87 2.10
CA LYS A 158 -12.13 -11.64 3.26
C LYS A 158 -13.35 -12.47 2.84
N PRO A 159 -13.28 -13.82 2.90
CA PRO A 159 -14.43 -14.67 2.61
C PRO A 159 -15.67 -14.27 3.40
N GLY A 160 -16.79 -14.07 2.70
CA GLY A 160 -18.07 -13.66 3.29
C GLY A 160 -18.23 -12.15 3.58
N LEU A 161 -17.14 -11.37 3.56
CA LEU A 161 -17.17 -9.90 3.77
C LEU A 161 -16.76 -9.12 2.52
N GLY A 162 -16.00 -9.74 1.61
CA GLY A 162 -15.44 -9.10 0.42
C GLY A 162 -14.15 -8.31 0.69
N HIS A 163 -13.94 -7.28 -0.11
CA HIS A 163 -12.97 -6.18 -0.01
C HIS A 163 -12.83 -5.57 1.38
N ALA A 164 -11.76 -5.81 2.14
CA ALA A 164 -11.45 -5.00 3.33
C ALA A 164 -10.26 -4.06 3.04
N LEU A 165 -10.51 -2.76 3.11
CA LEU A 165 -9.51 -1.69 3.05
C LEU A 165 -9.00 -1.38 4.47
N VAL A 166 -7.69 -1.38 4.64
CA VAL A 166 -6.99 -1.00 5.87
C VAL A 166 -6.20 0.27 5.59
N ILE A 167 -6.38 1.28 6.44
CA ILE A 167 -5.64 2.53 6.41
C ILE A 167 -4.93 2.66 7.74
N GLY A 168 -3.62 2.87 7.75
CA GLY A 168 -2.88 2.95 9.00
C GLY A 168 -1.66 3.85 8.92
N ARG A 169 -1.07 4.08 10.10
CA ARG A 169 0.26 4.69 10.21
C ARG A 169 1.33 3.73 9.68
N GLY A 170 2.23 4.22 8.84
CA GLY A 170 3.44 3.53 8.42
C GLY A 170 4.65 3.82 9.32
N GLY A 171 5.69 3.00 9.15
CA GLY A 171 6.95 3.03 9.90
C GLY A 171 7.39 1.62 10.32
N THR A 172 8.34 1.54 11.27
CA THR A 172 8.86 0.27 11.83
C THR A 172 8.69 0.13 13.35
N ALA A 173 7.98 1.04 14.00
CA ALA A 173 7.80 1.09 15.44
C ALA A 173 6.67 0.14 15.90
N VAL A 174 6.93 -0.61 16.97
CA VAL A 174 6.01 -1.55 17.65
C VAL A 174 4.64 -0.92 18.02
N GLU A 175 4.54 0.41 18.09
CA GLU A 175 3.27 1.13 18.30
C GLU A 175 2.31 1.11 17.09
N GLU A 176 2.78 0.73 15.90
CA GLU A 176 2.04 0.75 14.63
C GLU A 176 0.88 -0.24 14.57
N LEU A 177 0.96 -1.35 15.31
CA LEU A 177 -0.08 -2.39 15.34
C LEU A 177 -1.42 -1.92 15.93
N LYS A 178 -1.52 -0.67 16.43
CA LYS A 178 -2.72 -0.14 17.10
C LYS A 178 -3.19 1.22 16.56
N ASP A 179 -2.71 1.64 15.39
CA ASP A 179 -3.13 2.89 14.74
C ASP A 179 -3.55 2.65 13.29
N TYR A 180 -4.67 1.95 13.13
CA TYR A 180 -5.28 1.64 11.85
C TYR A 180 -6.81 1.75 11.94
N ALA A 181 -7.42 1.92 10.78
CA ALA A 181 -8.85 1.84 10.56
C ALA A 181 -9.13 0.80 9.46
N THR A 182 -10.29 0.17 9.52
CA THR A 182 -10.73 -0.81 8.53
C THR A 182 -12.09 -0.44 7.98
N LEU A 183 -12.21 -0.44 6.66
CA LEU A 183 -13.45 -0.19 5.91
C LEU A 183 -13.73 -1.40 5.01
N LEU A 184 -15.00 -1.73 4.82
CA LEU A 184 -15.39 -2.64 3.75
C LEU A 184 -15.52 -1.84 2.45
N LEU A 185 -15.15 -2.46 1.34
CA LEU A 185 -15.29 -1.88 0.01
C LEU A 185 -16.57 -2.39 -0.68
N PRO A 186 -17.34 -1.52 -1.37
CA PRO A 186 -16.97 -0.14 -1.71
C PRO A 186 -17.05 0.84 -0.53
N ALA A 187 -16.09 1.78 -0.48
CA ALA A 187 -16.02 2.82 0.55
C ALA A 187 -16.04 4.21 -0.10
N GLY A 188 -17.01 5.03 0.31
CA GLY A 188 -17.15 6.41 -0.15
C GLY A 188 -16.09 7.34 0.45
N ARG A 189 -15.98 8.54 -0.14
CA ARG A 189 -15.02 9.56 0.30
C ARG A 189 -15.14 9.92 1.78
N ALA A 190 -16.37 10.13 2.27
CA ALA A 190 -16.62 10.51 3.65
C ALA A 190 -16.17 9.42 4.64
N GLN A 191 -16.38 8.15 4.32
CA GLN A 191 -15.91 7.03 5.16
C GLN A 191 -14.38 6.99 5.23
N ILE A 192 -13.70 7.27 4.12
CA ILE A 192 -12.23 7.34 4.07
C ILE A 192 -11.72 8.56 4.87
N GLU A 193 -12.38 9.71 4.76
CA GLU A 193 -12.07 10.92 5.54
C GLU A 193 -12.21 10.67 7.04
N ASP A 194 -13.31 10.05 7.47
CA ASP A 194 -13.56 9.69 8.86
C ASP A 194 -12.56 8.67 9.39
N ALA A 195 -12.25 7.64 8.60
CA ALA A 195 -11.24 6.63 8.95
C ALA A 195 -9.86 7.27 9.13
N LEU A 196 -9.45 8.14 8.21
CA LEU A 196 -8.17 8.86 8.29
C LEU A 196 -8.14 9.81 9.50
N ALA A 197 -9.23 10.53 9.76
CA ALA A 197 -9.33 11.44 10.91
C ALA A 197 -9.30 10.70 12.25
N GLY A 198 -9.81 9.46 12.28
CA GLY A 198 -9.79 8.58 13.45
C GLY A 198 -8.42 8.04 13.84
N LEU A 199 -7.42 8.10 12.94
CA LEU A 199 -6.05 7.68 13.26
C LEU A 199 -5.39 8.62 14.27
N LYS A 200 -4.69 8.05 15.25
CA LYS A 200 -3.93 8.80 16.26
C LYS A 200 -2.84 9.65 15.61
N ILE A 201 -2.20 9.14 14.54
CA ILE A 201 -1.20 9.91 13.78
C ILE A 201 -1.79 11.20 13.20
N SER A 202 -3.02 11.20 12.72
CA SER A 202 -3.68 12.38 12.15
C SER A 202 -3.83 13.48 13.21
N GLY A 203 -4.22 13.11 14.43
CA GLY A 203 -4.28 14.03 15.57
C GLY A 203 -2.90 14.55 16.01
N LYS A 204 -1.88 13.67 16.04
CA LYS A 204 -0.50 14.05 16.40
C LYS A 204 0.14 15.00 15.38
N LEU A 205 -0.04 14.72 14.09
CA LEU A 205 0.53 15.51 13.00
C LEU A 205 -0.18 16.85 12.81
N ARG A 206 -1.44 16.98 13.25
CA ARG A 206 -2.30 18.15 12.95
C ARG A 206 -2.34 18.41 11.44
N LEU A 207 -2.76 17.40 10.67
CA LEU A 207 -2.86 17.48 9.23
C LEU A 207 -3.73 18.67 8.81
N SER A 208 -3.20 19.51 7.91
CA SER A 208 -3.99 20.56 7.26
C SER A 208 -5.09 19.96 6.38
N ASP A 209 -6.10 20.75 6.02
CA ASP A 209 -7.20 20.27 5.16
C ASP A 209 -6.70 19.85 3.78
N THR A 210 -5.68 20.53 3.24
CA THR A 210 -5.01 20.15 2.00
C THR A 210 -4.33 18.78 2.11
N GLU A 211 -3.58 18.55 3.19
CA GLU A 211 -2.87 17.27 3.39
C GLU A 211 -3.85 16.11 3.57
N ARG A 212 -4.93 16.32 4.33
CA ARG A 212 -6.01 15.33 4.44
C ARG A 212 -6.61 15.04 3.08
N THR A 213 -6.91 16.07 2.30
CA THR A 213 -7.48 15.93 0.95
C THR A 213 -6.57 15.11 0.04
N VAL A 214 -5.27 15.40 0.04
CA VAL A 214 -4.29 14.69 -0.80
C VAL A 214 -4.17 13.22 -0.39
N LEU A 215 -4.12 12.91 0.91
CA LEU A 215 -4.10 11.52 1.40
C LEU A 215 -5.38 10.76 1.03
N VAL A 216 -6.54 11.37 1.24
CA VAL A 216 -7.84 10.79 0.87
C VAL A 216 -7.88 10.48 -0.62
N THR A 217 -7.41 11.38 -1.48
CA THR A 217 -7.36 11.14 -2.93
C THR A 217 -6.49 9.93 -3.27
N GLN A 218 -5.34 9.73 -2.62
CA GLN A 218 -4.51 8.54 -2.85
C GLN A 218 -5.21 7.26 -2.38
N ILE A 219 -5.87 7.28 -1.22
CA ILE A 219 -6.62 6.13 -0.70
C ILE A 219 -7.81 5.81 -1.60
N GLN A 220 -8.51 6.82 -2.13
CA GLN A 220 -9.60 6.65 -3.09
C GLN A 220 -9.12 5.99 -4.39
N ALA A 221 -7.93 6.35 -4.89
CA ALA A 221 -7.35 5.70 -6.06
C ALA A 221 -7.11 4.19 -5.83
N ILE A 222 -6.65 3.83 -4.63
CA ILE A 222 -6.46 2.41 -4.23
C ILE A 222 -7.81 1.69 -4.11
N ALA A 223 -8.79 2.31 -3.45
CA ALA A 223 -10.13 1.74 -3.32
C ALA A 223 -10.81 1.55 -4.68
N ALA A 224 -10.68 2.52 -5.59
CA ALA A 224 -11.21 2.45 -6.95
C ALA A 224 -10.55 1.33 -7.76
N PHE A 225 -9.22 1.18 -7.67
CA PHE A 225 -8.52 0.06 -8.28
C PHE A 225 -9.06 -1.28 -7.76
N ALA A 226 -9.24 -1.40 -6.44
CA ALA A 226 -9.75 -2.62 -5.83
C ALA A 226 -11.17 -2.98 -6.28
N GLU A 227 -12.06 -1.99 -6.42
CA GLU A 227 -13.41 -2.21 -6.94
C GLU A 227 -13.40 -2.56 -8.44
N GLN A 228 -12.56 -1.91 -9.25
CA GLN A 228 -12.41 -2.25 -10.67
C GLN A 228 -11.92 -3.69 -10.88
N HIS A 229 -11.03 -4.17 -10.00
CA HIS A 229 -10.44 -5.50 -10.07
C HIS A 229 -11.07 -6.48 -9.08
N ARG A 230 -12.27 -6.19 -8.59
CA ARG A 230 -12.91 -6.92 -7.49
C ARG A 230 -13.00 -8.44 -7.70
N SER A 231 -13.23 -8.90 -8.93
CA SER A 231 -13.35 -10.33 -9.23
C SER A 231 -12.02 -11.09 -9.06
N CYS A 232 -10.89 -10.42 -9.25
CA CYS A 232 -9.58 -11.05 -9.27
C CYS A 232 -8.59 -10.49 -8.23
N LEU A 233 -8.86 -9.37 -7.57
CA LEU A 233 -7.95 -8.82 -6.58
C LEU A 233 -7.89 -9.73 -5.34
N VAL A 234 -6.70 -10.24 -5.03
CA VAL A 234 -6.45 -11.04 -3.82
C VAL A 234 -5.90 -10.16 -2.71
N GLU A 235 -4.85 -9.40 -3.03
CA GLU A 235 -4.19 -8.50 -2.10
C GLU A 235 -3.58 -7.32 -2.86
N LEU A 236 -3.70 -6.13 -2.29
CA LEU A 236 -2.99 -4.94 -2.69
C LEU A 236 -2.43 -4.34 -1.40
N ASP A 237 -1.14 -4.05 -1.34
CA ASP A 237 -0.52 -3.39 -0.20
C ASP A 237 0.37 -2.25 -0.69
N VAL A 238 0.03 -1.03 -0.31
CA VAL A 238 0.81 0.18 -0.61
C VAL A 238 1.47 0.63 0.68
N ASN A 239 2.76 0.34 0.78
CA ASN A 239 3.53 0.52 2.00
C ASN A 239 4.98 0.98 1.71
N PRO A 240 5.33 2.27 1.91
CA PRO A 240 4.48 3.35 2.41
C PRO A 240 3.90 4.27 1.31
N ILE A 241 2.83 4.98 1.68
CA ILE A 241 2.49 6.29 1.14
C ILE A 241 3.19 7.35 2.00
N ILE A 242 4.14 8.08 1.42
CA ILE A 242 4.89 9.13 2.09
C ILE A 242 4.17 10.47 1.90
N LEU A 243 3.82 11.13 3.01
CA LEU A 243 3.45 12.54 3.04
C LEU A 243 4.71 13.38 3.29
N ASP A 244 5.04 14.29 2.38
CA ASP A 244 6.19 15.20 2.53
C ASP A 244 5.84 16.51 3.24
N THR A 245 6.85 17.28 3.64
CA THR A 245 6.66 18.59 4.30
C THR A 245 6.01 19.65 3.38
N ALA A 246 5.90 19.40 2.08
CA ALA A 246 5.20 20.28 1.14
C ALA A 246 3.72 19.89 0.97
N GLY A 247 3.25 18.85 1.68
CA GLY A 247 1.87 18.39 1.67
C GLY A 247 1.51 17.48 0.49
N ARG A 248 2.51 16.88 -0.19
CA ARG A 248 2.27 15.90 -1.26
C ARG A 248 2.34 14.48 -0.69
N ALA A 249 1.46 13.61 -1.16
CA ALA A 249 1.48 12.18 -0.84
C ALA A 249 1.96 11.36 -2.06
N THR A 250 2.90 10.45 -1.85
CA THR A 250 3.49 9.61 -2.90
C THR A 250 3.60 8.16 -2.41
N ALA A 251 3.04 7.22 -3.16
CA ALA A 251 3.14 5.78 -2.92
C ALA A 251 4.47 5.24 -3.45
N VAL A 252 5.41 4.90 -2.56
CA VAL A 252 6.79 4.56 -2.96
C VAL A 252 7.05 3.06 -3.09
N ASP A 253 6.10 2.24 -2.64
CA ASP A 253 6.12 0.80 -2.82
C ASP A 253 4.69 0.29 -3.00
N ALA A 254 4.56 -0.80 -3.75
CA ALA A 254 3.28 -1.46 -3.96
C ALA A 254 3.49 -2.95 -4.22
N LEU A 255 2.75 -3.78 -3.49
CA LEU A 255 2.57 -5.19 -3.75
C LEU A 255 1.16 -5.42 -4.28
N LEU A 256 1.04 -6.16 -5.38
CA LEU A 256 -0.24 -6.46 -5.99
C LEU A 256 -0.30 -7.93 -6.39
N ARG A 257 -1.29 -8.64 -5.84
CA ARG A 257 -1.60 -10.04 -6.15
C ARG A 257 -2.99 -10.17 -6.74
N LEU A 258 -3.05 -10.78 -7.91
CA LEU A 258 -4.27 -11.02 -8.66
C LEU A 258 -4.48 -12.52 -8.86
N ALA A 259 -5.72 -12.95 -8.79
CA ALA A 259 -6.16 -14.24 -9.24
C ALA A 259 -6.21 -14.31 -10.76
N GLN A 260 -5.86 -15.46 -11.32
CA GLN A 260 -6.19 -15.77 -12.71
C GLN A 260 -7.62 -16.30 -12.81
N GLU A 261 -8.32 -15.87 -13.86
CA GLU A 261 -9.65 -16.37 -14.25
C GLU A 261 -9.61 -17.82 -14.77
#